data_AF-A0A1U7M0R4-F1
#
_entry.id   AF-A0A1U7M0R4-F1
#
_cell.length_a   1.000
_cell.length_b   1.000
_cell.length_c   1.000
_cell.angle_alpha   90.00
_cell.angle_beta   90.00
_cell.angle_gamma   90.00
#
_symmetry.space_group_name_H-M   'P 1'
#
loop_
_entity.id
_entity.type
_entity.pdbx_description
1 polymer ?
#
loop_
_entity_poly.entity_id
_entity_poly.type
_entity_poly.pdbx_seq_one_letter_code
_entity_poly.pdbx_strand_id
1 'polypeptide(L)'
;MRVLDPPYNTGSDGFVYPDNFQFSVEELSLKIGITEEEAERILDLAGKSTHSAWLTFMYPRLVLARDLLSDDGAIFISIDDNEQANLKLICDEIFGEENFIVDLKWANKEGGGSSDSKLFRVKDEHILVYGKLINNFEIRGLPPSNIERYKESDEYEHTRGKYYLQKLGMGSIQYSESMDYPITMEDGTILYPEDNNSGRKAIWRWSKEKYQWGIENDYIVSKQDKEGNWVLYTKQYLNADNNGNLIERTQIPMGIISQFSSTQGSKELSKLGLDGYFSYPKPTFLIKYLINRITGNEFTCLDFFSGSATTAHAVMELNAEDNGKRKYIMVQLPEKIEENKPAYKAGYRTIYEIGRARIEKAAQKIKEETGANMDYGYKLYYLETPEEKTLIDLENFEPEIKFLTKDMIKIFDNEYSLGKESILTTWLNEDGYGLTKSSSPYILEHYSADLIEKSLYIIDEGLEDEDVMTLIKRIENEELDITRVVAYVHSLRFNVLHELRKNLKVLRNNKNVSLIERF
;
A
#
# COMPACT_ATOMS: atom_id res chain seq x y z
N MET A 1 -2.38 2.16 -0.78
CA MET A 1 -2.33 1.15 0.32
C MET A 1 -0.88 0.84 0.63
N ARG A 2 -0.54 0.64 1.90
CA ARG A 2 0.78 0.14 2.31
C ARG A 2 0.64 -1.19 3.05
N VAL A 3 1.45 -2.18 2.70
CA VAL A 3 1.52 -3.47 3.37
C VAL A 3 2.94 -3.64 3.85
N LEU A 4 3.13 -3.85 5.15
CA LEU A 4 4.43 -3.96 5.77
C LEU A 4 4.53 -5.24 6.58
N ASP A 5 5.66 -5.91 6.39
CA ASP A 5 6.08 -7.05 7.20
C ASP A 5 7.47 -6.77 7.78
N PRO A 6 7.59 -5.82 8.73
CA PRO A 6 8.88 -5.48 9.34
C PRO A 6 9.46 -6.67 10.12
N PRO A 7 10.76 -6.66 10.46
CA PRO A 7 11.33 -7.66 11.37
C PRO A 7 10.63 -7.61 12.73
N TYR A 8 10.29 -8.78 13.30
CA TYR A 8 9.48 -8.87 14.53
C TYR A 8 10.27 -8.70 15.83
N ASN A 9 11.60 -8.62 15.77
CA ASN A 9 12.51 -8.55 16.93
C ASN A 9 12.31 -9.70 17.91
N THR A 10 12.20 -10.93 17.38
CA THR A 10 11.91 -12.13 18.19
C THR A 10 13.11 -12.63 19.01
N GLY A 11 14.28 -12.00 18.84
CA GLY A 11 15.57 -12.46 19.37
C GLY A 11 16.16 -13.69 18.66
N SER A 12 15.40 -14.33 17.78
CA SER A 12 15.79 -15.52 16.99
C SER A 12 15.78 -15.29 15.48
N ASP A 13 15.17 -14.18 15.04
CA ASP A 13 15.10 -13.70 13.66
C ASP A 13 16.38 -12.96 13.23
N GLY A 14 17.29 -12.71 14.17
CA GLY A 14 18.57 -12.06 13.92
C GLY A 14 18.46 -10.54 13.77
N PHE A 15 17.35 -9.90 14.16
CA PHE A 15 17.25 -8.45 14.11
C PHE A 15 18.32 -7.79 15.00
N VAL A 16 19.05 -6.86 14.41
CA VAL A 16 20.03 -6.01 15.05
C VAL A 16 19.89 -4.63 14.42
N TYR A 17 19.91 -3.56 15.23
CA TYR A 17 19.80 -2.20 14.72
C TYR A 17 20.89 -1.93 13.67
N PRO A 18 20.51 -1.76 12.39
CA PRO A 18 21.47 -1.80 11.29
C PRO A 18 22.02 -0.42 10.96
N ASP A 19 21.38 0.65 11.45
CA ASP A 19 21.76 2.01 11.10
C ASP A 19 23.08 2.34 11.84
N ASN A 20 24.17 2.34 11.09
CA ASN A 20 25.47 2.80 11.55
C ASN A 20 25.63 4.26 11.11
N PHE A 21 25.32 5.19 12.01
CA PHE A 21 25.55 6.60 11.74
C PHE A 21 27.06 6.83 11.66
N GLN A 22 27.57 7.15 10.46
CA GLN A 22 28.97 7.59 10.29
C GLN A 22 29.19 9.03 10.78
N PHE A 23 28.34 9.52 11.67
CA PHE A 23 28.41 10.88 12.21
C PHE A 23 29.11 10.86 13.55
N SER A 24 29.93 11.88 13.81
CA SER A 24 30.37 12.16 15.19
C SER A 24 29.14 12.49 16.06
N VAL A 25 29.31 12.40 17.38
CA VAL A 25 28.28 12.82 18.35
C VAL A 25 27.84 14.26 18.08
N GLU A 26 28.79 15.16 17.80
CA GLU A 26 28.50 16.57 17.52
C GLU A 26 27.76 16.74 16.19
N GLU A 27 28.15 16.01 15.15
CA GLU A 27 27.49 16.05 13.84
C GLU A 27 26.06 15.52 13.91
N LEU A 28 25.84 14.42 14.63
CA LEU A 28 24.51 13.85 14.83
C LEU A 28 23.64 14.83 15.63
N SER A 29 24.14 15.31 16.78
CA SER A 29 23.50 16.33 17.62
C SER A 29 23.03 17.54 16.81
N LEU A 30 23.91 18.09 15.96
CA LEU A 30 23.60 19.23 15.08
C LEU A 30 22.58 18.88 13.99
N LYS A 31 22.69 17.71 13.35
CA LYS A 31 21.83 17.33 12.23
C LYS A 31 20.39 17.04 12.64
N ILE A 32 20.19 16.38 13.77
CA ILE A 32 18.85 15.99 14.25
C ILE A 32 18.33 16.89 15.39
N GLY A 33 19.12 17.88 15.82
CA GLY A 33 18.69 18.90 16.77
C GLY A 33 18.48 18.38 18.19
N ILE A 34 19.30 17.41 18.61
CA ILE A 34 19.25 16.80 19.95
C ILE A 34 20.48 17.19 20.76
N THR A 35 20.53 16.82 22.04
CA THR A 35 21.73 17.02 22.86
C THR A 35 22.84 16.02 22.49
N GLU A 36 24.10 16.36 22.74
CA GLU A 36 25.23 15.43 22.52
C GLU A 36 25.08 14.13 23.34
N GLU A 37 24.52 14.21 24.55
CA GLU A 37 24.22 13.03 25.39
C GLU A 37 23.17 12.11 24.75
N GLU A 38 22.13 12.68 24.13
CA GLU A 38 21.14 11.89 23.39
C GLU A 38 21.75 11.30 22.11
N ALA A 39 22.62 12.04 21.43
CA ALA A 39 23.31 11.57 20.23
C ALA A 39 24.23 10.39 20.55
N GLU A 40 24.99 10.45 21.65
CA GLU A 40 25.82 9.34 22.13
C GLU A 40 24.97 8.10 22.43
N ARG A 41 23.80 8.28 23.09
CA ARG A 41 22.87 7.17 23.36
C ARG A 41 22.33 6.51 22.09
N ILE A 42 22.07 7.29 21.03
CA ILE A 42 21.62 6.75 19.74
C ILE A 42 22.73 5.95 19.07
N LEU A 43 23.97 6.46 19.06
CA LEU A 43 25.12 5.74 18.52
C LEU A 43 25.35 4.42 19.27
N ASP A 44 25.15 4.42 20.59
CA ASP A 44 25.22 3.22 21.44
C ASP A 44 24.14 2.17 21.15
N LEU A 45 23.06 2.51 20.41
CA LEU A 45 22.05 1.53 20.00
C LEU A 45 22.50 0.68 18.81
N ALA A 46 23.54 1.10 18.08
CA ALA A 46 24.14 0.32 17.00
C ALA A 46 24.51 -1.08 17.48
N GLY A 47 24.06 -2.11 16.76
CA GLY A 47 24.35 -3.50 17.12
C GLY A 47 23.46 -4.09 18.23
N LYS A 48 22.45 -3.37 18.75
CA LYS A 48 21.54 -3.87 19.79
C LYS A 48 20.18 -4.32 19.21
N SER A 49 19.53 -5.24 19.92
CA SER A 49 18.18 -5.78 19.62
C SER A 49 17.15 -5.37 20.69
N THR A 50 17.33 -4.21 21.34
CA THR A 50 16.41 -3.72 22.37
C THR A 50 15.18 -3.06 21.73
N HIS A 51 14.07 -2.96 22.48
CA HIS A 51 12.88 -2.24 22.05
C HIS A 51 13.20 -0.81 21.58
N SER A 52 14.05 -0.08 22.31
CA SER A 52 14.47 1.27 21.90
C SER A 52 15.19 1.28 20.55
N ALA A 53 16.02 0.27 20.28
CA ALA A 53 16.72 0.17 19.00
C ALA A 53 15.74 -0.13 17.85
N TRP A 54 14.80 -1.06 18.05
CA TRP A 54 13.75 -1.36 17.06
C TRP A 54 12.82 -0.16 16.80
N LEU A 55 12.42 0.56 17.85
CA LEU A 55 11.63 1.77 17.75
C LEU A 55 12.35 2.87 16.98
N THR A 56 13.65 3.10 17.27
CA THR A 56 14.48 4.07 16.56
C THR A 56 14.58 3.73 15.06
N PHE A 57 14.63 2.43 14.73
CA PHE A 57 14.64 1.95 13.36
C PHE A 57 13.29 2.18 12.65
N MET A 58 12.17 1.86 13.31
CA MET A 58 10.85 1.91 12.68
C MET A 58 10.28 3.32 12.57
N TYR A 59 10.54 4.19 13.55
CA TYR A 59 9.93 5.53 13.63
C TYR A 59 10.09 6.37 12.34
N PRO A 60 11.30 6.67 11.84
CA PRO A 60 11.45 7.52 10.65
C PRO A 60 10.83 6.89 9.40
N ARG A 61 10.87 5.55 9.31
CA ARG A 61 10.28 4.80 8.19
C ARG A 61 8.76 4.92 8.20
N LEU A 62 8.12 4.88 9.38
CA LEU A 62 6.68 5.05 9.54
C LEU A 62 6.21 6.49 9.31
N VAL A 63 7.03 7.50 9.68
CA VAL A 63 6.75 8.91 9.37
C VAL A 63 6.69 9.12 7.85
N LEU A 64 7.73 8.70 7.13
CA LEU A 64 7.71 8.69 5.66
C LEU A 64 6.59 7.80 5.10
N ALA A 65 6.18 6.78 5.87
CA ALA A 65 5.06 5.93 5.51
C ALA A 65 3.71 6.64 5.57
N ARG A 66 3.54 7.57 6.50
CA ARG A 66 2.34 8.40 6.57
C ARG A 66 2.30 9.40 5.40
N ASP A 67 3.44 10.00 5.06
CA ASP A 67 3.49 11.10 4.08
C ASP A 67 3.08 10.67 2.67
N LEU A 68 3.54 9.51 2.17
CA LEU A 68 3.12 9.02 0.83
C LEU A 68 1.77 8.28 0.82
N LEU A 69 1.06 8.15 1.95
CA LEU A 69 -0.32 7.64 1.89
C LEU A 69 -1.23 8.70 1.25
N SER A 70 -2.19 8.25 0.44
CA SER A 70 -3.34 9.06 0.07
C SER A 70 -4.23 9.29 1.30
N ASP A 71 -5.09 10.31 1.23
CA ASP A 71 -5.97 10.69 2.34
C ASP A 71 -6.99 9.57 2.69
N ASP A 72 -7.39 8.78 1.69
CA ASP A 72 -8.20 7.56 1.81
C ASP A 72 -7.34 6.29 1.94
N GLY A 73 -6.02 6.44 2.12
CA GLY A 73 -5.08 5.34 2.19
C GLY A 73 -5.00 4.70 3.58
N ALA A 74 -4.67 3.41 3.62
CA ALA A 74 -4.35 2.69 4.85
C ALA A 74 -3.01 1.96 4.77
N ILE A 75 -2.44 1.72 5.95
CA ILE A 75 -1.25 0.92 6.20
C ILE A 75 -1.62 -0.32 7.03
N PHE A 76 -1.07 -1.46 6.64
CA PHE A 76 -1.22 -2.75 7.32
C PHE A 76 0.17 -3.19 7.76
N ILE A 77 0.36 -3.45 9.06
CA ILE A 77 1.68 -3.79 9.61
C ILE A 77 1.56 -5.12 10.36
N SER A 78 2.18 -6.16 9.81
CA SER A 78 2.29 -7.45 10.47
C SER A 78 3.33 -7.39 11.61
N ILE A 79 2.99 -7.96 12.76
CA ILE A 79 3.86 -7.99 13.94
C ILE A 79 3.46 -9.14 14.86
N ASP A 80 4.39 -9.64 15.67
CA ASP A 80 4.08 -10.57 16.77
C ASP A 80 3.97 -9.85 18.12
N ASP A 81 3.85 -10.62 19.20
CA ASP A 81 3.65 -10.09 20.55
C ASP A 81 4.86 -9.33 21.13
N ASN A 82 6.07 -9.50 20.58
CA ASN A 82 7.29 -8.89 21.13
C ASN A 82 7.27 -7.36 21.02
N GLU A 83 6.81 -6.84 19.88
CA GLU A 83 6.82 -5.40 19.58
C GLU A 83 5.42 -4.83 19.31
N GLN A 84 4.35 -5.63 19.35
CA GLN A 84 3.01 -5.13 19.01
C GLN A 84 2.57 -3.91 19.83
N ALA A 85 2.79 -3.94 21.15
CA ALA A 85 2.41 -2.83 22.02
C ALA A 85 3.25 -1.57 21.72
N ASN A 86 4.55 -1.74 21.51
CA ASN A 86 5.47 -0.64 21.17
C ASN A 86 5.13 -0.04 19.80
N LEU A 87 4.89 -0.89 18.80
CA LEU A 87 4.47 -0.50 17.46
C LEU A 87 3.13 0.25 17.48
N LYS A 88 2.14 -0.23 18.26
CA LYS A 88 0.85 0.45 18.43
C LYS A 88 1.03 1.87 18.93
N LEU A 89 1.85 2.06 19.97
CA LEU A 89 2.07 3.38 20.57
C LEU A 89 2.75 4.36 19.61
N ILE A 90 3.79 3.93 18.87
CA ILE A 90 4.40 4.82 17.87
C ILE A 90 3.49 5.08 16.68
N CYS A 91 2.62 4.13 16.31
CA CYS A 91 1.63 4.38 15.27
C CYS A 91 0.56 5.37 15.75
N ASP A 92 0.15 5.33 17.02
CA ASP A 92 -0.76 6.35 17.59
C ASP A 92 -0.14 7.74 17.56
N GLU A 93 1.16 7.86 17.86
CA GLU A 93 1.88 9.13 17.77
C GLU A 93 1.98 9.62 16.32
N ILE A 94 2.34 8.75 15.39
CA ILE A 94 2.60 9.11 14.00
C ILE A 94 1.31 9.35 13.22
N PHE A 95 0.33 8.47 13.33
CA PHE A 95 -0.91 8.51 12.54
C PHE A 95 -2.07 9.20 13.27
N GLY A 96 -1.98 9.40 14.59
CA GLY A 96 -3.09 9.79 15.44
C GLY A 96 -3.89 8.57 15.90
N GLU A 97 -4.16 8.47 17.20
CA GLU A 97 -4.95 7.38 17.81
C GLU A 97 -6.34 7.29 17.17
N GLU A 98 -6.93 8.44 16.78
CA GLU A 98 -8.22 8.51 16.11
C GLU A 98 -8.24 7.83 14.74
N ASN A 99 -7.08 7.65 14.11
CA ASN A 99 -6.95 6.99 12.82
C ASN A 99 -6.64 5.49 12.91
N PHE A 100 -6.61 4.93 14.13
CA PHE A 100 -6.54 3.49 14.33
C PHE A 100 -7.83 2.81 13.87
N ILE A 101 -7.71 1.84 12.96
CA ILE A 101 -8.85 1.13 12.39
C ILE A 101 -9.12 -0.15 13.19
N VAL A 102 -8.13 -1.04 13.29
CA VAL A 102 -8.29 -2.35 13.94
C VAL A 102 -6.93 -3.02 14.15
N ASP A 103 -6.84 -3.87 15.18
CA ASP A 103 -5.81 -4.90 15.33
C ASP A 103 -6.40 -6.24 14.85
N LEU A 104 -6.03 -6.66 13.64
CA LEU A 104 -6.49 -7.93 13.09
C LEU A 104 -5.67 -9.07 13.69
N LYS A 105 -6.35 -10.03 14.32
CA LYS A 105 -5.72 -11.27 14.79
C LYS A 105 -5.65 -12.27 13.66
N TRP A 106 -4.46 -12.54 13.14
CA TRP A 106 -4.24 -13.60 12.18
C TRP A 106 -3.94 -14.92 12.88
N ALA A 107 -4.98 -15.73 13.08
CA ALA A 107 -4.90 -17.02 13.73
C ALA A 107 -4.40 -18.11 12.77
N ASN A 108 -3.13 -18.49 12.93
CA ASN A 108 -2.47 -19.54 12.19
C ASN A 108 -2.77 -20.93 12.79
N LYS A 109 -3.79 -21.59 12.24
CA LYS A 109 -4.27 -22.88 12.74
C LYS A 109 -3.28 -24.05 12.52
N GLU A 110 -2.44 -23.97 11.50
CA GLU A 110 -1.51 -25.04 11.10
C GLU A 110 -0.06 -24.61 11.38
N GLY A 111 0.55 -25.18 12.42
CA GLY A 111 1.93 -24.88 12.84
C GLY A 111 2.13 -25.09 14.34
N GLY A 112 3.23 -25.72 14.75
CA GLY A 112 3.59 -26.00 16.15
C GLY A 112 2.96 -27.27 16.70
N GLY A 113 3.81 -28.25 17.03
CA GLY A 113 3.42 -29.43 17.80
C GLY A 113 2.80 -28.99 19.12
N SER A 114 1.79 -29.71 19.56
CA SER A 114 1.05 -29.46 20.81
C SER A 114 1.94 -29.38 22.07
N SER A 115 3.19 -29.80 21.99
CA SER A 115 4.04 -30.12 23.15
C SER A 115 5.14 -29.10 23.44
N ASP A 116 5.37 -28.11 22.56
CA ASP A 116 6.56 -27.22 22.65
C ASP A 116 6.29 -25.93 23.45
N SER A 117 5.02 -25.58 23.66
CA SER A 117 4.64 -24.41 24.47
C SER A 117 4.55 -24.77 25.96
N LYS A 118 5.31 -24.06 26.81
CA LYS A 118 5.36 -24.32 28.25
C LYS A 118 4.12 -23.86 29.04
N LEU A 119 3.46 -22.79 28.58
CA LEU A 119 2.33 -22.16 29.27
C LEU A 119 1.08 -22.14 28.38
N PHE A 120 1.03 -21.21 27.43
CA PHE A 120 -0.04 -21.07 26.45
C PHE A 120 0.49 -21.27 25.04
N ARG A 121 -0.35 -21.81 24.16
CA ARG A 121 -0.05 -21.95 22.73
C ARG A 121 -0.47 -20.68 22.01
N VAL A 122 0.48 -19.75 21.84
CA VAL A 122 0.28 -18.58 20.99
C VAL A 122 0.32 -19.04 19.53
N LYS A 123 -0.75 -18.78 18.78
CA LYS A 123 -0.92 -19.22 17.38
C LYS A 123 -1.50 -18.10 16.52
N ASP A 124 -1.38 -16.88 16.98
CA ASP A 124 -1.86 -15.71 16.30
C ASP A 124 -0.76 -14.68 16.21
N GLU A 125 -0.74 -13.99 15.07
CA GLU A 125 0.03 -12.78 14.83
C GLU A 125 -0.94 -11.61 14.74
N HIS A 126 -0.41 -10.40 14.89
CA HIS A 126 -1.16 -9.17 14.81
C HIS A 126 -0.95 -8.52 13.44
N ILE A 127 -1.97 -7.84 12.94
CA ILE A 127 -1.85 -6.94 11.80
C ILE A 127 -2.53 -5.63 12.20
N LEU A 128 -1.72 -4.64 12.56
CA LEU A 128 -2.21 -3.32 12.92
C LEU A 128 -2.60 -2.56 11.65
N VAL A 129 -3.78 -1.95 11.68
CA VAL A 129 -4.33 -1.21 10.55
C VAL A 129 -4.61 0.23 10.97
N TYR A 130 -4.02 1.18 10.23
CA TYR A 130 -4.23 2.62 10.39
C TYR A 130 -4.64 3.24 9.06
N GLY A 131 -5.57 4.18 9.10
CA GLY A 131 -5.88 5.07 7.98
C GLY A 131 -4.99 6.31 8.02
N LYS A 132 -4.84 7.03 6.91
CA LYS A 132 -4.31 8.40 6.95
C LYS A 132 -5.34 9.36 7.52
N LEU A 133 -6.56 9.32 6.98
CA LEU A 133 -7.75 9.97 7.52
C LEU A 133 -8.88 8.95 7.58
N ILE A 134 -9.20 8.45 8.76
CA ILE A 134 -10.18 7.34 8.93
C ILE A 134 -11.55 7.67 8.35
N ASN A 135 -11.96 8.94 8.38
CA ASN A 135 -13.25 9.40 7.85
C ASN A 135 -13.35 9.28 6.32
N ASN A 136 -12.22 9.19 5.62
CA ASN A 136 -12.15 8.99 4.17
C ASN A 136 -11.89 7.52 3.81
N PHE A 137 -11.72 6.65 4.81
CA PHE A 137 -11.38 5.25 4.59
C PHE A 137 -12.63 4.37 4.60
N GLU A 138 -12.83 3.64 3.51
CA GLU A 138 -13.91 2.66 3.40
C GLU A 138 -13.35 1.25 3.22
N ILE A 139 -14.00 0.28 3.86
CA ILE A 139 -13.64 -1.13 3.70
C ILE A 139 -14.64 -1.83 2.78
N ARG A 140 -14.12 -2.56 1.79
CA ARG A 140 -14.93 -3.47 0.98
C ARG A 140 -15.40 -4.64 1.85
N GLY A 141 -16.72 -4.77 1.96
CA GLY A 141 -17.36 -5.87 2.68
C GLY A 141 -17.09 -7.26 2.05
N LEU A 142 -17.32 -8.30 2.84
CA LEU A 142 -17.34 -9.68 2.38
C LEU A 142 -18.69 -10.03 1.74
N PRO A 143 -18.71 -10.98 0.78
CA PRO A 143 -19.94 -11.63 0.38
C PRO A 143 -20.66 -12.23 1.59
N PRO A 144 -22.00 -12.20 1.63
CA PRO A 144 -22.75 -12.70 2.78
C PRO A 144 -22.56 -14.21 2.95
N SER A 145 -22.10 -14.64 4.12
CA SER A 145 -21.89 -16.08 4.44
C SER A 145 -23.16 -16.93 4.46
N ASN A 146 -24.34 -16.32 4.52
CA ASN A 146 -25.64 -17.00 4.65
C ASN A 146 -26.55 -16.80 3.43
N ILE A 147 -25.98 -16.67 2.23
CA ILE A 147 -26.75 -16.54 0.97
C ILE A 147 -27.76 -17.68 0.82
N GLU A 148 -27.43 -18.88 1.28
CA GLU A 148 -28.31 -20.05 1.18
C GLU A 148 -29.63 -19.92 1.96
N ARG A 149 -29.75 -18.95 2.87
CA ARG A 149 -31.03 -18.69 3.57
C ARG A 149 -32.06 -18.02 2.66
N TYR A 150 -31.62 -17.29 1.64
CA TYR A 150 -32.47 -16.54 0.71
C TYR A 150 -33.05 -17.49 -0.36
N LYS A 151 -34.07 -18.27 0.04
CA LYS A 151 -34.67 -19.34 -0.79
C LYS A 151 -35.98 -18.94 -1.44
N GLU A 152 -36.67 -17.95 -0.87
CA GLU A 152 -38.01 -17.55 -1.29
C GLU A 152 -37.95 -16.48 -2.39
N SER A 153 -39.01 -16.40 -3.18
CA SER A 153 -39.12 -15.50 -4.33
C SER A 153 -40.53 -14.98 -4.45
N ASP A 154 -40.66 -13.77 -4.99
CA ASP A 154 -41.93 -13.11 -5.28
C ASP A 154 -41.77 -12.27 -6.56
N GLU A 155 -42.78 -11.45 -6.88
CA GLU A 155 -42.77 -10.59 -8.07
C GLU A 155 -41.61 -9.58 -8.11
N TYR A 156 -40.91 -9.36 -6.99
CA TYR A 156 -39.77 -8.46 -6.88
C TYR A 156 -38.42 -9.18 -6.99
N GLU A 157 -38.36 -10.48 -7.30
CA GLU A 157 -37.08 -11.20 -7.37
C GLU A 157 -36.06 -10.53 -8.31
N HIS A 158 -36.51 -10.03 -9.47
CA HIS A 158 -35.64 -9.36 -10.43
C HIS A 158 -35.07 -8.02 -9.93
N THR A 159 -35.71 -7.38 -8.97
CA THR A 159 -35.29 -6.06 -8.44
C THR A 159 -34.67 -6.18 -7.05
N ARG A 160 -35.39 -6.78 -6.10
CA ARG A 160 -34.98 -6.95 -4.69
C ARG A 160 -34.18 -8.24 -4.44
N GLY A 161 -34.15 -9.18 -5.39
CA GLY A 161 -33.51 -10.49 -5.21
C GLY A 161 -34.38 -11.48 -4.42
N LYS A 162 -33.85 -12.68 -4.17
CA LYS A 162 -34.49 -13.66 -3.28
C LYS A 162 -34.54 -13.15 -1.85
N TYR A 163 -35.47 -13.67 -1.05
CA TYR A 163 -35.61 -13.30 0.36
C TYR A 163 -35.65 -14.51 1.29
N TYR A 164 -35.53 -14.23 2.58
CA TYR A 164 -35.89 -15.17 3.64
C TYR A 164 -36.85 -14.51 4.63
N LEU A 165 -37.62 -15.33 5.34
CA LEU A 165 -38.56 -14.85 6.35
C LEU A 165 -37.89 -14.78 7.72
N GLN A 166 -37.94 -13.60 8.33
CA GLN A 166 -37.49 -13.38 9.70
C GLN A 166 -38.66 -12.98 10.57
N LYS A 167 -38.90 -13.69 11.67
CA LYS A 167 -39.98 -13.38 12.62
C LYS A 167 -39.92 -11.90 13.03
N LEU A 168 -41.09 -11.26 13.09
CA LEU A 168 -41.23 -9.86 13.50
C LEU A 168 -41.09 -9.73 15.01
N GLY A 169 -41.66 -10.65 15.78
CA GLY A 169 -41.52 -10.73 17.24
C GLY A 169 -40.21 -11.41 17.64
N MET A 170 -39.46 -10.78 18.55
CA MET A 170 -38.22 -11.34 19.08
C MET A 170 -38.00 -10.94 20.54
N GLY A 171 -37.45 -11.86 21.33
CA GLY A 171 -36.98 -11.55 22.69
C GLY A 171 -35.90 -10.48 22.64
N SER A 172 -36.09 -9.40 23.40
CA SER A 172 -35.12 -8.31 23.51
C SER A 172 -34.37 -8.37 24.84
N ILE A 173 -33.13 -7.87 24.85
CA ILE A 173 -32.35 -7.65 26.07
C ILE A 173 -32.90 -6.44 26.84
N GLN A 174 -33.35 -5.42 26.11
CA GLN A 174 -33.94 -4.20 26.67
C GLN A 174 -35.37 -4.03 26.14
N TYR A 175 -36.33 -3.96 27.06
CA TYR A 175 -37.73 -3.75 26.71
C TYR A 175 -37.98 -2.30 26.28
N SER A 176 -38.84 -2.11 25.28
CA SER A 176 -39.26 -0.80 24.78
C SER A 176 -40.78 -0.80 24.58
N GLU A 177 -41.50 0.03 25.33
CA GLU A 177 -42.96 0.16 25.25
C GLU A 177 -43.42 0.57 23.84
N SER A 178 -42.65 1.43 23.16
CA SER A 178 -42.96 1.86 21.79
C SER A 178 -42.96 0.73 20.75
N MET A 179 -42.33 -0.41 21.09
CA MET A 179 -42.23 -1.60 20.24
C MET A 179 -43.17 -2.72 20.71
N ASP A 180 -44.00 -2.47 21.73
CA ASP A 180 -44.99 -3.38 22.27
C ASP A 180 -46.40 -2.81 22.01
N TYR A 181 -46.89 -3.03 20.80
CA TYR A 181 -48.17 -2.52 20.33
C TYR A 181 -49.01 -3.65 19.72
N PRO A 182 -50.36 -3.58 19.82
CA PRO A 182 -51.22 -4.59 19.23
C PRO A 182 -51.19 -4.51 17.70
N ILE A 183 -51.24 -5.68 17.05
CA ILE A 183 -51.45 -5.81 15.61
C ILE A 183 -52.70 -6.66 15.38
N THR A 184 -53.70 -6.11 14.68
CA THR A 184 -54.94 -6.81 14.36
C THR A 184 -54.81 -7.56 13.03
N MET A 185 -55.10 -8.85 13.04
CA MET A 185 -55.14 -9.73 11.86
C MET A 185 -56.49 -9.61 11.14
N GLU A 186 -56.57 -10.17 9.93
CA GLU A 186 -57.76 -10.09 9.06
C GLU A 186 -59.01 -10.74 9.67
N ASP A 187 -58.84 -11.77 10.51
CA ASP A 187 -59.93 -12.46 11.22
C ASP A 187 -60.32 -11.76 12.54
N GLY A 188 -59.72 -10.60 12.84
CA GLY A 188 -59.94 -9.83 14.06
C GLY A 188 -59.04 -10.23 15.23
N THR A 189 -58.16 -11.24 15.08
CA THR A 189 -57.22 -11.66 16.14
C THR A 189 -56.24 -10.54 16.45
N ILE A 190 -56.00 -10.27 17.74
CA ILE A 190 -55.03 -9.26 18.16
C ILE A 190 -53.75 -9.98 18.60
N LEU A 191 -52.64 -9.69 17.92
CA LEU A 191 -51.32 -10.20 18.28
C LEU A 191 -50.52 -9.18 19.08
N TYR A 192 -49.82 -9.70 20.07
CA TYR A 192 -48.75 -9.03 20.81
C TYR A 192 -47.43 -9.75 20.54
N PRO A 193 -46.28 -9.09 20.79
CA PRO A 193 -45.00 -9.77 20.67
C PRO A 193 -44.91 -10.85 21.76
N GLU A 194 -45.00 -12.12 21.36
CA GLU A 194 -44.96 -13.25 22.28
C GLU A 194 -43.54 -13.78 22.50
N ASP A 195 -43.31 -14.28 23.72
CA ASP A 195 -42.01 -14.74 24.23
C ASP A 195 -41.49 -15.93 23.42
N ASN A 196 -40.30 -15.76 22.83
CA ASN A 196 -39.61 -16.82 22.11
C ASN A 196 -38.26 -17.19 22.76
N ASN A 197 -38.00 -16.74 23.99
CA ASN A 197 -36.67 -16.76 24.58
C ASN A 197 -36.68 -16.93 26.12
N SER A 198 -37.37 -17.95 26.61
CA SER A 198 -37.21 -18.46 27.98
C SER A 198 -37.53 -17.45 29.09
N GLY A 199 -38.64 -16.70 28.99
CA GLY A 199 -39.13 -15.79 30.03
C GLY A 199 -38.78 -14.32 29.82
N ARG A 200 -38.29 -13.92 28.64
CA ARG A 200 -37.97 -12.51 28.33
C ARG A 200 -39.16 -11.83 27.67
N LYS A 201 -39.49 -10.60 28.10
CA LYS A 201 -40.48 -9.78 27.40
C LYS A 201 -40.04 -9.57 25.95
N ALA A 202 -40.83 -10.08 25.01
CA ALA A 202 -40.62 -9.85 23.60
C ALA A 202 -41.11 -8.46 23.19
N ILE A 203 -40.54 -7.93 22.13
CA ILE A 203 -40.99 -6.72 21.46
C ILE A 203 -41.03 -6.99 19.95
N TRP A 204 -41.76 -6.16 19.21
CA TRP A 204 -41.62 -6.14 17.76
C TRP A 204 -40.24 -5.60 17.38
N ARG A 205 -39.71 -6.08 16.25
CA ARG A 205 -38.46 -5.54 15.68
C ARG A 205 -38.67 -4.20 14.98
N TRP A 206 -39.88 -3.90 14.53
CA TRP A 206 -40.23 -2.69 13.77
C TRP A 206 -41.22 -1.84 14.56
N SER A 207 -41.10 -0.51 14.49
CA SER A 207 -42.11 0.41 15.04
C SER A 207 -43.43 0.25 14.31
N LYS A 208 -44.51 0.80 14.87
CA LYS A 208 -45.84 0.72 14.25
C LYS A 208 -45.87 1.35 12.85
N GLU A 209 -45.21 2.50 12.69
CA GLU A 209 -45.07 3.20 11.42
C GLU A 209 -44.28 2.36 10.43
N LYS A 210 -43.21 1.70 10.89
CA LYS A 210 -42.39 0.85 10.05
C LYS A 210 -43.10 -0.44 9.63
N TYR A 211 -43.91 -1.01 10.51
CA TYR A 211 -44.79 -2.13 10.20
C TYR A 211 -45.81 -1.75 9.13
N GLN A 212 -46.46 -0.58 9.25
CA GLN A 212 -47.41 -0.08 8.27
C GLN A 212 -46.75 0.13 6.89
N TRP A 213 -45.57 0.77 6.86
CA TRP A 213 -44.75 0.86 5.65
C TRP A 213 -44.45 -0.54 5.07
N GLY A 214 -44.17 -1.52 5.92
CA GLY A 214 -43.90 -2.89 5.52
C GLY A 214 -45.08 -3.57 4.84
N ILE A 215 -46.29 -3.32 5.32
CA ILE A 215 -47.52 -3.80 4.69
C ILE A 215 -47.68 -3.16 3.31
N GLU A 216 -47.53 -1.83 3.23
CA GLU A 216 -47.68 -1.07 1.99
C GLU A 216 -46.67 -1.44 0.90
N ASN A 217 -45.49 -1.94 1.29
CA ASN A 217 -44.40 -2.27 0.37
C ASN A 217 -44.17 -3.77 0.18
N ASP A 218 -45.08 -4.61 0.68
CA ASP A 218 -45.03 -6.08 0.59
C ASP A 218 -43.78 -6.72 1.26
N TYR A 219 -43.40 -6.17 2.41
CA TYR A 219 -42.34 -6.70 3.28
C TYR A 219 -42.87 -7.54 4.44
N ILE A 220 -44.18 -7.53 4.72
CA ILE A 220 -44.78 -8.29 5.82
C ILE A 220 -45.48 -9.53 5.28
N VAL A 221 -45.26 -10.66 5.94
CA VAL A 221 -45.93 -11.93 5.65
C VAL A 221 -46.55 -12.46 6.93
N SER A 222 -47.87 -12.61 6.94
CA SER A 222 -48.62 -13.32 7.99
C SER A 222 -48.80 -14.78 7.59
N LYS A 223 -48.57 -15.70 8.52
CA LYS A 223 -48.83 -17.15 8.33
C LYS A 223 -49.48 -17.71 9.59
N GLN A 224 -50.40 -18.64 9.42
CA GLN A 224 -50.84 -19.47 10.54
C GLN A 224 -49.89 -20.66 10.71
N ASP A 225 -49.54 -20.98 11.95
CA ASP A 225 -48.82 -22.20 12.27
C ASP A 225 -49.74 -23.44 12.18
N LYS A 226 -49.22 -24.62 12.54
CA LYS A 226 -50.00 -25.88 12.49
C LYS A 226 -51.17 -25.91 13.47
N GLU A 227 -51.16 -25.05 14.48
CA GLU A 227 -52.15 -24.94 15.54
C GLU A 227 -53.18 -23.84 15.24
N GLY A 228 -52.99 -23.11 14.13
CA GLY A 228 -53.85 -22.01 13.69
C GLY A 228 -53.46 -20.65 14.26
N ASN A 229 -52.36 -20.54 15.00
CA ASN A 229 -51.91 -19.27 15.58
C ASN A 229 -51.20 -18.42 14.51
N TRP A 230 -51.52 -17.13 14.48
CA TRP A 230 -50.87 -16.20 13.56
C TRP A 230 -49.43 -15.89 13.96
N VAL A 231 -48.53 -15.91 12.98
CA VAL A 231 -47.14 -15.52 13.12
C VAL A 231 -46.79 -14.51 12.04
N LEU A 232 -46.22 -13.38 12.46
CA LEU A 232 -45.76 -12.31 11.57
C LEU A 232 -44.28 -12.45 11.24
N TYR A 233 -43.97 -12.30 9.95
CA TYR A 233 -42.63 -12.31 9.40
C TYR A 233 -42.36 -11.04 8.61
N THR A 234 -41.09 -10.68 8.53
CA THR A 234 -40.54 -9.68 7.61
C THR A 234 -39.77 -10.40 6.51
N LYS A 235 -39.94 -9.99 5.26
CA LYS A 235 -39.09 -10.40 4.14
C LYS A 235 -37.75 -9.67 4.26
N GLN A 236 -36.67 -10.43 4.31
CA GLN A 236 -35.31 -9.90 4.24
C GLN A 236 -34.76 -10.24 2.86
N TYR A 237 -34.71 -9.24 1.98
CA TYR A 237 -34.24 -9.39 0.61
C TYR A 237 -32.71 -9.37 0.51
N LEU A 238 -32.18 -10.09 -0.47
CA LEU A 238 -30.75 -10.16 -0.73
C LEU A 238 -30.22 -8.83 -1.27
N ASN A 239 -30.97 -8.19 -2.18
CA ASN A 239 -30.55 -6.97 -2.87
C ASN A 239 -31.35 -5.73 -2.45
N ALA A 240 -32.11 -5.80 -1.35
CA ALA A 240 -32.82 -4.65 -0.80
C ALA A 240 -32.74 -4.61 0.72
N ASP A 241 -32.62 -3.40 1.27
CA ASP A 241 -32.66 -3.17 2.71
C ASP A 241 -34.11 -3.18 3.22
N ASN A 242 -34.25 -3.05 4.54
CA ASN A 242 -35.55 -2.96 5.19
C ASN A 242 -36.20 -1.58 5.03
N ASN A 243 -35.70 -0.70 4.17
CA ASN A 243 -36.26 0.61 3.82
C ASN A 243 -36.65 0.70 2.34
N GLY A 244 -36.51 -0.38 1.57
CA GLY A 244 -36.84 -0.41 0.15
C GLY A 244 -35.70 0.06 -0.76
N ASN A 245 -34.54 0.42 -0.20
CA ASN A 245 -33.39 0.80 -1.00
C ASN A 245 -32.72 -0.44 -1.57
N LEU A 246 -32.36 -0.40 -2.85
CA LEU A 246 -31.55 -1.45 -3.46
C LEU A 246 -30.13 -1.36 -2.92
N ILE A 247 -29.58 -2.50 -2.51
CA ILE A 247 -28.25 -2.61 -1.92
C ILE A 247 -27.52 -3.84 -2.44
N GLU A 248 -26.20 -3.80 -2.47
CA GLU A 248 -25.38 -5.00 -2.52
C GLU A 248 -25.10 -5.43 -1.07
N ARG A 249 -25.74 -6.51 -0.62
CA ARG A 249 -25.65 -6.92 0.78
C ARG A 249 -24.29 -7.55 1.04
N THR A 250 -23.48 -6.91 1.88
CA THR A 250 -22.18 -7.41 2.33
C THR A 250 -22.13 -7.65 3.84
N GLN A 251 -21.10 -8.33 4.31
CA GLN A 251 -20.77 -8.48 5.73
C GLN A 251 -19.49 -7.72 6.04
N ILE A 252 -19.48 -6.98 7.14
CA ILE A 252 -18.24 -6.36 7.62
C ILE A 252 -17.28 -7.47 8.06
N PRO A 253 -16.00 -7.43 7.62
CA PRO A 253 -15.00 -8.39 8.05
C PRO A 253 -14.84 -8.46 9.57
N MET A 254 -14.62 -9.66 10.10
CA MET A 254 -14.26 -9.81 11.51
C MET A 254 -12.81 -9.36 11.74
N GLY A 255 -12.52 -8.86 12.95
CA GLY A 255 -11.15 -8.58 13.41
C GLY A 255 -10.28 -9.84 13.61
N ILE A 256 -10.75 -11.01 13.19
CA ILE A 256 -10.02 -12.28 13.27
C ILE A 256 -9.99 -12.92 11.88
N ILE A 257 -8.78 -13.20 11.41
CA ILE A 257 -8.50 -13.88 10.16
C ILE A 257 -8.01 -15.28 10.50
N SER A 258 -8.72 -16.31 10.05
CA SER A 258 -8.38 -17.70 10.39
C SER A 258 -8.49 -18.68 9.22
N GLN A 259 -8.61 -18.15 8.00
CA GLN A 259 -8.68 -18.94 6.76
C GLN A 259 -7.31 -19.20 6.13
N PHE A 260 -6.27 -18.46 6.54
CA PHE A 260 -4.92 -18.54 5.96
C PHE A 260 -3.91 -19.04 6.99
N SER A 261 -2.94 -19.83 6.55
CA SER A 261 -1.87 -20.37 7.40
C SER A 261 -0.50 -20.01 6.85
N SER A 262 0.48 -19.75 7.73
CA SER A 262 1.86 -19.45 7.30
C SER A 262 2.48 -20.55 6.44
N THR A 263 2.07 -21.82 6.61
CA THR A 263 2.58 -22.95 5.81
C THR A 263 2.23 -22.83 4.32
N GLN A 264 1.22 -22.05 3.97
CA GLN A 264 0.83 -21.81 2.59
C GLN A 264 1.91 -21.02 1.84
N GLY A 265 2.58 -20.06 2.49
CA GLY A 265 3.64 -19.26 1.86
C GLY A 265 4.81 -20.12 1.37
N SER A 266 5.30 -21.05 2.21
CA SER A 266 6.39 -21.96 1.80
C SER A 266 5.96 -22.88 0.66
N LYS A 267 4.72 -23.39 0.68
CA LYS A 267 4.16 -24.21 -0.39
C LYS A 267 4.04 -23.43 -1.70
N GLU A 268 3.67 -22.15 -1.64
CA GLU A 268 3.60 -21.27 -2.81
C GLU A 268 4.98 -21.07 -3.44
N LEU A 269 6.01 -20.79 -2.63
CA LEU A 269 7.39 -20.70 -3.14
C LEU A 269 7.87 -22.02 -3.77
N SER A 270 7.55 -23.15 -3.13
CA SER A 270 7.85 -24.48 -3.66
C SER A 270 7.25 -24.70 -5.06
N LYS A 271 5.98 -24.29 -5.26
CA LYS A 271 5.30 -24.35 -6.57
C LYS A 271 5.93 -23.46 -7.64
N LEU A 272 6.66 -22.41 -7.24
CA LEU A 272 7.42 -21.55 -8.16
C LEU A 272 8.86 -22.07 -8.39
N GLY A 273 9.24 -23.19 -7.76
CA GLY A 273 10.61 -23.71 -7.80
C GLY A 273 11.59 -22.85 -7.01
N LEU A 274 11.12 -22.21 -5.93
CA LEU A 274 11.91 -21.40 -4.98
C LEU A 274 11.91 -22.05 -3.59
N ASP A 275 11.85 -23.38 -3.55
CA ASP A 275 11.74 -24.16 -2.32
C ASP A 275 12.96 -23.95 -1.40
N GLY A 276 12.71 -23.60 -0.15
CA GLY A 276 13.76 -23.40 0.85
C GLY A 276 14.70 -22.21 0.59
N TYR A 277 14.39 -21.33 -0.37
CA TYR A 277 15.23 -20.16 -0.66
C TYR A 277 14.94 -18.97 0.25
N PHE A 278 13.73 -18.88 0.80
CA PHE A 278 13.33 -17.83 1.73
C PHE A 278 12.59 -18.44 2.92
N SER A 279 12.88 -17.93 4.11
CA SER A 279 12.25 -18.38 5.35
C SER A 279 11.04 -17.51 5.70
N TYR A 280 9.97 -18.13 6.19
CA TYR A 280 8.78 -17.42 6.69
C TYR A 280 8.09 -16.46 5.68
N PRO A 281 7.92 -16.82 4.39
CA PRO A 281 7.18 -15.96 3.47
C PRO A 281 5.72 -15.83 3.92
N LYS A 282 5.17 -14.62 3.91
CA LYS A 282 3.73 -14.43 4.10
C LYS A 282 2.94 -15.13 2.99
N PRO A 283 1.77 -15.74 3.28
CA PRO A 283 0.92 -16.35 2.26
C PRO A 283 0.32 -15.31 1.31
N THR A 284 0.33 -15.60 0.00
CA THR A 284 -0.23 -14.70 -1.02
C THR A 284 -1.72 -14.48 -0.77
N PHE A 285 -2.47 -15.50 -0.32
CA PHE A 285 -3.90 -15.37 0.00
C PHE A 285 -4.20 -14.38 1.13
N LEU A 286 -3.35 -14.30 2.16
CA LEU A 286 -3.49 -13.31 3.23
C LEU A 286 -3.36 -11.90 2.66
N ILE A 287 -2.30 -11.65 1.88
CA ILE A 287 -2.05 -10.32 1.33
C ILE A 287 -3.14 -9.93 0.32
N LYS A 288 -3.61 -10.87 -0.52
CA LYS A 288 -4.76 -10.64 -1.40
C LYS A 288 -6.02 -10.28 -0.64
N TYR A 289 -6.28 -10.98 0.47
CA TYR A 289 -7.43 -10.68 1.32
C TYR A 289 -7.36 -9.24 1.83
N LEU A 290 -6.21 -8.81 2.36
CA LEU A 290 -6.00 -7.45 2.86
C LEU A 290 -6.15 -6.40 1.74
N ILE A 291 -5.52 -6.61 0.58
CA ILE A 291 -5.61 -5.69 -0.56
C ILE A 291 -7.06 -5.58 -1.05
N ASN A 292 -7.78 -6.68 -1.13
CA ASN A 292 -9.17 -6.70 -1.56
C ASN A 292 -10.15 -6.17 -0.47
N ARG A 293 -9.66 -5.71 0.68
CA ARG A 293 -10.45 -4.92 1.65
C ARG A 293 -10.44 -3.44 1.31
N ILE A 294 -9.48 -2.96 0.54
CA ILE A 294 -9.43 -1.57 0.10
C ILE A 294 -10.41 -1.38 -1.05
N THR A 295 -11.17 -0.28 -1.01
CA THR A 295 -12.10 0.09 -2.08
C THR A 295 -11.33 0.50 -3.35
N GLY A 296 -11.97 0.32 -4.50
CA GLY A 296 -11.35 0.57 -5.81
C GLY A 296 -10.44 -0.56 -6.29
N ASN A 297 -9.98 -0.42 -7.53
CA ASN A 297 -9.09 -1.35 -8.21
C ASN A 297 -7.94 -0.64 -8.96
N GLU A 298 -7.76 0.66 -8.72
CA GLU A 298 -6.68 1.47 -9.30
C GLU A 298 -6.00 2.25 -8.18
N PHE A 299 -4.98 1.64 -7.58
CA PHE A 299 -4.15 2.26 -6.54
C PHE A 299 -2.78 1.60 -6.49
N THR A 300 -1.83 2.24 -5.81
CA THR A 300 -0.49 1.69 -5.60
C THR A 300 -0.39 1.01 -4.24
N CYS A 301 0.14 -0.22 -4.24
CA CYS A 301 0.58 -0.97 -3.08
C CYS A 301 2.09 -0.75 -2.88
N LEU A 302 2.48 -0.19 -1.73
CA LEU A 302 3.89 -0.05 -1.36
C LEU A 302 4.20 -0.99 -0.20
N ASP A 303 5.25 -1.80 -0.39
CA ASP A 303 5.82 -2.68 0.62
C ASP A 303 7.33 -2.43 0.68
N PHE A 304 7.77 -1.76 1.75
CA PHE A 304 9.18 -1.41 1.94
C PHE A 304 9.93 -2.38 2.86
N PHE A 305 9.32 -3.51 3.18
CA PHE A 305 9.93 -4.70 3.77
C PHE A 305 9.56 -5.92 2.93
N SER A 306 9.78 -5.83 1.63
CA SER A 306 9.13 -6.74 0.68
C SER A 306 9.59 -8.20 0.82
N GLY A 307 10.78 -8.47 1.33
CA GLY A 307 11.31 -9.80 1.59
C GLY A 307 11.23 -10.69 0.35
N SER A 308 10.40 -11.72 0.41
CA SER A 308 10.14 -12.61 -0.72
C SER A 308 9.21 -12.04 -1.80
N ALA A 309 8.80 -10.77 -1.72
CA ALA A 309 7.88 -10.09 -2.64
C ALA A 309 6.47 -10.70 -2.74
N THR A 310 5.91 -11.20 -1.62
CA THR A 310 4.52 -11.70 -1.58
C THR A 310 3.51 -10.66 -2.04
N THR A 311 3.71 -9.38 -1.69
CA THR A 311 2.79 -8.29 -2.02
C THR A 311 2.66 -8.08 -3.54
N ALA A 312 3.77 -8.10 -4.29
CA ALA A 312 3.74 -8.01 -5.74
C ALA A 312 3.00 -9.19 -6.37
N HIS A 313 3.24 -10.41 -5.87
CA HIS A 313 2.51 -11.61 -6.32
C HIS A 313 0.99 -11.47 -6.14
N ALA A 314 0.56 -11.02 -4.95
CA ALA A 314 -0.85 -10.81 -4.63
C ALA A 314 -1.52 -9.76 -5.52
N VAL A 315 -0.81 -8.66 -5.81
CA VAL A 315 -1.30 -7.59 -6.71
C VAL A 315 -1.54 -8.12 -8.12
N MET A 316 -0.58 -8.87 -8.67
CA MET A 316 -0.73 -9.45 -10.01
C MET A 316 -1.90 -10.44 -10.09
N GLU A 317 -2.05 -11.32 -9.08
CA GLU A 317 -3.19 -12.25 -9.06
C GLU A 317 -4.52 -11.50 -9.01
N LEU A 318 -4.64 -10.46 -8.17
CA LEU A 318 -5.88 -9.67 -8.08
C LEU A 318 -6.20 -8.94 -9.39
N ASN A 319 -5.21 -8.32 -10.03
CA ASN A 319 -5.43 -7.66 -11.32
C ASN A 319 -5.88 -8.65 -12.41
N ALA A 320 -5.36 -9.88 -12.40
CA ALA A 320 -5.81 -10.92 -13.31
C ALA A 320 -7.24 -11.41 -13.01
N GLU A 321 -7.64 -11.44 -11.73
CA GLU A 321 -8.97 -11.88 -11.29
C GLU A 321 -10.08 -10.86 -11.55
N ASP A 322 -9.81 -9.57 -11.30
CA ASP A 322 -10.82 -8.51 -11.32
C ASP A 322 -10.59 -7.42 -12.40
N ASN A 323 -9.63 -7.64 -13.29
CA ASN A 323 -9.19 -6.69 -14.32
C ASN A 323 -8.81 -5.32 -13.73
N GLY A 324 -8.27 -5.33 -12.51
CA GLY A 324 -7.77 -4.16 -11.82
C GLY A 324 -6.50 -3.59 -12.45
N LYS A 325 -6.19 -2.35 -12.07
CA LYS A 325 -5.00 -1.60 -12.49
C LYS A 325 -4.11 -1.25 -11.30
N ARG A 326 -4.08 -2.12 -10.29
CA ARG A 326 -3.27 -1.89 -9.10
C ARG A 326 -1.80 -1.96 -9.48
N LYS A 327 -1.00 -1.04 -8.95
CA LYS A 327 0.46 -1.02 -9.13
C LYS A 327 1.13 -1.46 -7.84
N TYR A 328 2.39 -1.90 -7.92
CA TYR A 328 3.17 -2.22 -6.74
C TYR A 328 4.54 -1.53 -6.77
N ILE A 329 5.05 -1.18 -5.59
CA ILE A 329 6.42 -0.69 -5.36
C ILE A 329 6.99 -1.52 -4.23
N MET A 330 8.00 -2.35 -4.53
CA MET A 330 8.68 -3.20 -3.55
C MET A 330 10.04 -2.60 -3.25
N VAL A 331 10.36 -2.42 -1.97
CA VAL A 331 11.71 -2.04 -1.52
C VAL A 331 12.29 -3.22 -0.73
N GLN A 332 13.53 -3.58 -1.05
CA GLN A 332 14.26 -4.64 -0.37
C GLN A 332 15.73 -4.24 -0.28
N LEU A 333 16.29 -4.32 0.92
CA LEU A 333 17.73 -4.15 1.10
C LEU A 333 18.49 -5.28 0.37
N PRO A 334 19.67 -5.00 -0.20
CA PRO A 334 20.53 -6.00 -0.82
C PRO A 334 21.27 -6.84 0.23
N GLU A 335 20.52 -7.41 1.19
CA GLU A 335 21.04 -8.27 2.23
C GLU A 335 21.66 -9.52 1.62
N LYS A 336 22.94 -9.76 1.93
CA LYS A 336 23.71 -10.88 1.38
C LYS A 336 23.25 -12.20 1.99
N ILE A 337 23.10 -13.20 1.13
CA ILE A 337 22.77 -14.56 1.55
C ILE A 337 24.05 -15.27 1.98
N GLU A 338 24.02 -15.95 3.13
CA GLU A 338 25.14 -16.81 3.57
C GLU A 338 25.41 -17.96 2.59
N GLU A 339 26.69 -18.27 2.36
CA GLU A 339 27.12 -19.27 1.36
C GLU A 339 26.58 -20.69 1.60
N ASN A 340 26.29 -21.02 2.86
CA ASN A 340 25.76 -22.32 3.26
C ASN A 340 24.28 -22.53 2.88
N LYS A 341 23.52 -21.44 2.61
CA LYS A 341 22.08 -21.49 2.38
C LYS A 341 21.74 -22.06 1.00
N PRO A 342 20.59 -22.75 0.84
CA PRO A 342 20.16 -23.29 -0.45
C PRO A 342 20.07 -22.23 -1.56
N ALA A 343 19.59 -21.03 -1.23
CA ALA A 343 19.48 -19.93 -2.20
C ALA A 343 20.85 -19.52 -2.77
N TYR A 344 21.90 -19.47 -1.94
CA TYR A 344 23.24 -19.12 -2.41
C TYR A 344 23.78 -20.14 -3.42
N LYS A 345 23.59 -21.43 -3.10
CA LYS A 345 23.97 -22.56 -3.98
C LYS A 345 23.17 -22.56 -5.29
N ALA A 346 21.96 -22.02 -5.29
CA ALA A 346 21.12 -21.86 -6.47
C ALA A 346 21.50 -20.64 -7.33
N GLY A 347 22.46 -19.82 -6.89
CA GLY A 347 22.98 -18.68 -7.65
C GLY A 347 22.53 -17.31 -7.16
N TYR A 348 21.60 -17.24 -6.22
CA TYR A 348 21.18 -15.98 -5.61
C TYR A 348 22.27 -15.45 -4.67
N ARG A 349 22.54 -14.15 -4.68
CA ARG A 349 23.53 -13.50 -3.80
C ARG A 349 22.88 -12.65 -2.74
N THR A 350 21.69 -12.15 -3.00
CA THR A 350 20.98 -11.25 -2.11
C THR A 350 19.50 -11.62 -1.99
N ILE A 351 18.85 -11.17 -0.91
CA ILE A 351 17.42 -11.42 -0.69
C ILE A 351 16.56 -10.83 -1.81
N TYR A 352 16.88 -9.62 -2.28
CA TYR A 352 16.08 -8.96 -3.32
C TYR A 352 16.05 -9.78 -4.63
N GLU A 353 17.11 -10.52 -4.96
CA GLU A 353 17.13 -11.38 -6.14
C GLU A 353 16.14 -12.53 -6.02
N ILE A 354 15.91 -13.06 -4.82
CA ILE A 354 14.86 -14.08 -4.58
C ILE A 354 13.47 -13.46 -4.78
N GLY A 355 13.24 -12.26 -4.23
CA GLY A 355 11.99 -11.52 -4.44
C GLY A 355 11.73 -11.25 -5.93
N ARG A 356 12.75 -10.81 -6.66
CA ARG A 356 12.70 -10.61 -8.12
C ARG A 356 12.34 -11.89 -8.87
N ALA A 357 13.03 -12.99 -8.56
CA ALA A 357 12.73 -14.29 -9.17
C ALA A 357 11.30 -14.74 -8.87
N ARG A 358 10.77 -14.48 -7.66
CA ARG A 358 9.35 -14.75 -7.36
C ARG A 358 8.43 -13.93 -8.25
N ILE A 359 8.67 -12.63 -8.41
CA ILE A 359 7.86 -11.75 -9.27
C ILE A 359 7.84 -12.30 -10.70
N GLU A 360 9.01 -12.58 -11.28
CA GLU A 360 9.14 -13.09 -12.65
C GLU A 360 8.39 -14.43 -12.84
N LYS A 361 8.62 -15.39 -11.94
CA LYS A 361 7.99 -16.72 -11.98
C LYS A 361 6.47 -16.64 -11.76
N ALA A 362 6.03 -15.79 -10.85
CA ALA A 362 4.61 -15.56 -10.60
C ALA A 362 3.93 -14.93 -11.81
N ALA A 363 4.53 -13.88 -12.39
CA ALA A 363 4.03 -13.21 -13.58
C ALA A 363 3.87 -14.20 -14.75
N GLN A 364 4.90 -15.02 -15.01
CA GLN A 364 4.84 -16.06 -16.02
C GLN A 364 3.69 -17.03 -15.77
N LYS A 365 3.59 -17.56 -14.54
CA LYS A 365 2.56 -18.53 -14.18
C LYS A 365 1.14 -17.95 -14.33
N ILE A 366 0.90 -16.74 -13.84
CA ILE A 366 -0.41 -16.08 -13.94
C ILE A 366 -0.78 -15.86 -15.41
N LYS A 367 0.18 -15.45 -16.24
CA LYS A 367 -0.03 -15.27 -17.68
C LYS A 367 -0.41 -16.58 -18.37
N GLU A 368 0.26 -17.68 -18.06
CA GLU A 368 -0.02 -19.01 -18.60
C GLU A 368 -1.38 -19.55 -18.15
N GLU A 369 -1.76 -19.33 -16.89
CA GLU A 369 -3.01 -19.87 -16.32
C GLU A 369 -4.26 -19.04 -16.68
N THR A 370 -4.12 -17.72 -16.78
CA THR A 370 -5.29 -16.81 -16.95
C THR A 370 -5.41 -16.19 -18.33
N GLY A 371 -4.30 -16.01 -19.06
CA GLY A 371 -4.27 -15.26 -20.32
C GLY A 371 -4.70 -13.78 -20.18
N ALA A 372 -4.71 -13.22 -18.98
CA ALA A 372 -5.17 -11.85 -18.73
C ALA A 372 -4.33 -10.81 -19.50
N ASN A 373 -4.98 -9.81 -20.08
CA ASN A 373 -4.30 -8.71 -20.77
C ASN A 373 -3.97 -7.58 -19.78
N MET A 374 -2.87 -7.74 -19.05
CA MET A 374 -2.40 -6.77 -18.06
C MET A 374 -0.88 -6.54 -18.17
N ASP A 375 -0.39 -5.54 -17.44
CA ASP A 375 1.05 -5.33 -17.30
C ASP A 375 1.64 -6.33 -16.29
N TYR A 376 2.51 -7.20 -16.77
CA TYR A 376 3.25 -8.20 -15.99
C TYR A 376 4.66 -7.75 -15.64
N GLY A 377 5.09 -6.59 -16.15
CA GLY A 377 6.44 -6.09 -16.03
C GLY A 377 6.66 -5.31 -14.73
N TYR A 378 7.93 -5.00 -14.50
CA TYR A 378 8.36 -4.05 -13.48
C TYR A 378 9.62 -3.35 -13.95
N LYS A 379 9.94 -2.21 -13.32
CA LYS A 379 11.21 -1.52 -13.46
C LYS A 379 12.03 -1.76 -12.19
N LEU A 380 13.34 -1.89 -12.34
CA LEU A 380 14.28 -2.08 -11.23
C LEU A 380 15.07 -0.79 -11.01
N TYR A 381 15.17 -0.37 -9.75
CA TYR A 381 15.92 0.81 -9.33
C TYR A 381 16.91 0.44 -8.25
N TYR A 382 18.05 1.09 -8.26
CA TYR A 382 19.10 0.96 -7.27
C TYR A 382 19.36 2.31 -6.62
N LEU A 383 19.70 2.31 -5.34
CA LEU A 383 20.15 3.49 -4.63
C LEU A 383 21.66 3.39 -4.47
N GLU A 384 22.37 4.33 -5.11
CA GLU A 384 23.82 4.47 -5.00
C GLU A 384 24.11 5.76 -4.25
N THR A 385 25.02 5.69 -3.27
CA THR A 385 25.50 6.89 -2.58
C THR A 385 26.79 7.34 -3.27
N PRO A 386 26.86 8.57 -3.82
CA PRO A 386 28.09 9.08 -4.40
C PRO A 386 29.24 9.08 -3.36
N GLU A 387 30.48 8.90 -3.82
CA GLU A 387 31.65 9.01 -2.96
C GLU A 387 31.70 10.40 -2.28
N GLU A 388 32.15 10.47 -1.03
CA GLU A 388 32.25 11.73 -0.26
C GLU A 388 33.07 12.80 -0.99
N LYS A 389 34.14 12.40 -1.67
CA LYS A 389 34.94 13.28 -2.51
C LYS A 389 34.13 13.87 -3.67
N THR A 390 33.26 13.08 -4.29
CA THR A 390 32.36 13.56 -5.34
C THR A 390 31.41 14.60 -4.78
N LEU A 391 30.82 14.37 -3.60
CA LEU A 391 29.95 15.35 -2.93
C LEU A 391 30.69 16.66 -2.64
N ILE A 392 31.93 16.58 -2.12
CA ILE A 392 32.78 17.75 -1.87
C ILE A 392 33.12 18.49 -3.19
N ASP A 393 33.41 17.76 -4.26
CA ASP A 393 33.71 18.33 -5.58
C ASP A 393 32.46 19.00 -6.21
N LEU A 394 31.25 18.51 -5.93
CA LEU A 394 29.98 19.13 -6.31
C LEU A 394 29.70 20.41 -5.50
N GLU A 395 29.90 20.37 -4.18
CA GLU A 395 29.66 21.52 -3.29
C GLU A 395 30.65 22.68 -3.51
N ASN A 396 31.92 22.37 -3.82
CA ASN A 396 32.97 23.37 -4.03
C ASN A 396 33.17 23.74 -5.50
N PHE A 397 32.14 23.57 -6.34
CA PHE A 397 32.25 23.90 -7.75
C PHE A 397 32.40 25.42 -7.96
N GLU A 398 33.60 25.83 -8.41
CA GLU A 398 33.86 27.18 -8.89
C GLU A 398 33.91 27.20 -10.42
N PRO A 399 32.92 27.82 -11.11
CA PRO A 399 32.82 27.83 -12.57
C PRO A 399 34.03 28.43 -13.29
N GLU A 400 34.83 29.24 -12.60
CA GLU A 400 35.93 30.02 -13.18
C GLU A 400 37.30 29.30 -13.13
N ILE A 401 37.47 28.23 -12.32
CA ILE A 401 38.83 27.82 -11.87
C ILE A 401 39.26 26.37 -12.20
N LYS A 402 38.43 25.47 -12.74
CA LYS A 402 38.91 24.10 -13.10
C LYS A 402 38.72 23.72 -14.57
N PHE A 403 39.84 23.37 -15.21
CA PHE A 403 39.88 22.32 -16.24
C PHE A 403 39.45 21.01 -15.57
N LEU A 404 38.15 20.72 -15.54
CA LEU A 404 37.66 19.38 -15.21
C LEU A 404 38.08 18.45 -16.35
N THR A 405 39.24 17.82 -16.22
CA THR A 405 39.70 16.78 -17.15
C THR A 405 38.96 15.44 -16.95
N LYS A 406 37.89 15.43 -16.15
CA LYS A 406 37.12 14.25 -15.79
C LYS A 406 35.65 14.51 -16.17
N ASP A 407 35.13 13.67 -17.06
CA ASP A 407 33.72 13.59 -17.43
C ASP A 407 32.90 13.38 -16.16
N MET A 408 32.14 14.42 -15.77
CA MET A 408 31.41 14.44 -14.50
C MET A 408 30.14 13.59 -14.55
N ILE A 409 29.65 13.25 -15.74
CA ILE A 409 28.53 12.33 -15.92
C ILE A 409 29.00 10.91 -15.59
N LYS A 410 30.16 10.49 -16.11
CA LYS A 410 30.70 9.15 -15.89
C LYS A 410 31.05 8.83 -14.44
N ILE A 411 31.14 9.83 -13.57
CA ILE A 411 31.32 9.60 -12.13
C ILE A 411 30.12 8.85 -11.55
N PHE A 412 28.94 8.97 -12.17
CA PHE A 412 27.72 8.27 -11.79
C PHE A 412 27.50 6.96 -12.56
N ASP A 413 28.45 6.52 -13.39
CA ASP A 413 28.40 5.18 -14.00
C ASP A 413 28.51 4.12 -12.90
N ASN A 414 27.64 3.11 -12.96
CA ASN A 414 27.67 1.97 -12.03
C ASN A 414 27.42 0.66 -12.78
N GLU A 415 27.41 -0.46 -12.04
CA GLU A 415 27.23 -1.79 -12.65
C GLU A 415 25.85 -2.00 -13.30
N TYR A 416 24.87 -1.14 -12.99
CA TYR A 416 23.48 -1.26 -13.44
C TYR A 416 23.06 -0.24 -14.49
N SER A 417 23.69 0.93 -14.56
CA SER A 417 23.26 2.05 -15.41
C SER A 417 24.38 3.03 -15.74
N LEU A 418 24.20 3.74 -16.86
CA LEU A 418 25.07 4.86 -17.22
C LEU A 418 24.78 6.08 -16.35
N GLY A 419 25.77 6.95 -16.16
CA GLY A 419 25.68 8.12 -15.31
C GLY A 419 24.62 9.10 -15.78
N LYS A 420 24.44 9.28 -17.09
CA LYS A 420 23.34 10.08 -17.66
C LYS A 420 21.98 9.58 -17.19
N GLU A 421 21.77 8.26 -17.25
CA GLU A 421 20.50 7.64 -16.86
C GLU A 421 20.25 7.78 -15.35
N SER A 422 21.32 7.67 -14.55
CA SER A 422 21.28 7.90 -13.10
C SER A 422 20.87 9.33 -12.74
N ILE A 423 21.53 10.32 -13.35
CA ILE A 423 21.21 11.75 -13.17
C ILE A 423 19.77 12.03 -13.61
N LEU A 424 19.41 11.61 -14.82
CA LEU A 424 18.09 11.86 -15.37
C LEU A 424 17.00 11.22 -14.51
N THR A 425 17.16 9.96 -14.11
CA THR A 425 16.19 9.26 -13.25
C THR A 425 16.01 9.97 -11.91
N THR A 426 17.12 10.40 -11.29
CA THR A 426 17.10 11.14 -10.01
C THR A 426 16.31 12.44 -10.15
N TRP A 427 16.63 13.22 -11.18
CA TRP A 427 15.99 14.52 -11.43
C TRP A 427 14.53 14.41 -11.86
N LEU A 428 14.18 13.41 -12.66
CA LEU A 428 12.78 13.15 -13.00
C LEU A 428 11.96 12.84 -11.74
N ASN A 429 12.52 12.06 -10.81
CA ASN A 429 11.86 11.77 -9.55
C ASN A 429 11.76 13.02 -8.65
N GLU A 430 12.85 13.79 -8.52
CA GLU A 430 12.89 15.06 -7.77
C GLU A 430 11.88 16.09 -8.32
N ASP A 431 11.72 16.15 -9.64
CA ASP A 431 10.81 17.06 -10.34
C ASP A 431 9.35 16.61 -10.34
N GLY A 432 9.03 15.50 -9.66
CA GLY A 432 7.66 15.01 -9.46
C GLY A 432 7.10 14.14 -10.60
N TYR A 433 7.92 13.72 -11.56
CA TYR A 433 7.49 12.77 -12.59
C TYR A 433 7.38 11.33 -12.06
N GLY A 434 8.02 11.04 -10.93
CA GLY A 434 8.07 9.73 -10.30
C GLY A 434 8.87 8.72 -11.11
N LEU A 435 8.79 7.45 -10.71
CA LEU A 435 9.64 6.39 -11.27
C LEU A 435 9.13 5.79 -12.58
N THR A 436 7.86 6.00 -12.95
CA THR A 436 7.28 5.25 -14.10
C THR A 436 7.41 5.96 -15.43
N LYS A 437 7.47 7.30 -15.45
CA LYS A 437 7.58 8.09 -16.67
C LYS A 437 9.00 8.04 -17.25
N SER A 438 9.11 8.31 -18.55
CA SER A 438 10.37 8.35 -19.27
C SER A 438 10.38 9.57 -20.20
N SER A 439 11.55 10.17 -20.38
CA SER A 439 11.75 11.23 -21.37
C SER A 439 11.72 10.67 -22.79
N SER A 440 11.62 11.60 -23.73
CA SER A 440 11.82 11.35 -25.16
C SER A 440 12.98 12.21 -25.65
N PRO A 441 13.87 11.68 -26.52
CA PRO A 441 14.97 12.47 -27.05
C PRO A 441 14.42 13.62 -27.91
N TYR A 442 14.96 14.82 -27.70
CA TYR A 442 14.62 16.02 -28.44
C TYR A 442 15.87 16.60 -29.10
N ILE A 443 15.93 16.46 -30.43
CA ILE A 443 17.09 16.83 -31.24
C ILE A 443 17.02 18.32 -31.55
N LEU A 444 18.08 19.06 -31.22
CA LEU A 444 18.30 20.45 -31.60
C LEU A 444 18.98 20.50 -32.98
N GLU A 445 20.12 21.15 -33.13
CA GLU A 445 20.90 21.09 -34.39
C GLU A 445 21.89 19.94 -34.34
N HIS A 446 22.76 19.94 -33.33
CA HIS A 446 23.79 18.92 -33.11
C HIS A 446 23.63 18.20 -31.77
N TYR A 447 22.82 18.75 -30.86
CA TYR A 447 22.61 18.22 -29.51
C TYR A 447 21.30 17.45 -29.35
N SER A 448 21.31 16.37 -28.56
CA SER A 448 20.11 15.61 -28.18
C SER A 448 19.80 15.82 -26.69
N ALA A 449 18.75 16.58 -26.41
CA ALA A 449 18.24 16.79 -25.06
C ALA A 449 17.17 15.74 -24.70
N ASP A 450 16.75 15.73 -23.43
CA ASP A 450 15.69 14.85 -22.92
C ASP A 450 14.43 15.66 -22.61
N LEU A 451 13.35 15.44 -23.36
CA LEU A 451 12.08 16.16 -23.21
C LEU A 451 11.03 15.28 -22.54
N ILE A 452 10.39 15.82 -21.51
CA ILE A 452 9.21 15.23 -20.87
C ILE A 452 8.21 16.33 -20.50
N GLU A 453 6.99 16.21 -21.02
CA GLU A 453 5.92 17.20 -20.84
C GLU A 453 6.45 18.63 -21.14
N LYS A 454 6.56 19.47 -20.11
CA LYS A 454 7.00 20.87 -20.21
C LYS A 454 8.44 21.10 -19.70
N SER A 455 9.24 20.05 -19.62
CA SER A 455 10.61 20.09 -19.09
C SER A 455 11.60 19.55 -20.09
N LEU A 456 12.63 20.34 -20.38
CA LEU A 456 13.77 19.92 -21.20
C LEU A 456 15.00 19.76 -20.32
N TYR A 457 15.64 18.59 -20.37
CA TYR A 457 16.84 18.25 -19.62
C TYR A 457 18.05 18.25 -20.53
N ILE A 458 19.09 18.98 -20.12
CA ILE A 458 20.38 19.09 -20.81
C ILE A 458 21.42 18.50 -19.86
N ILE A 459 21.91 17.29 -20.16
CA ILE A 459 22.80 16.52 -19.29
C ILE A 459 24.12 16.21 -19.99
N ASP A 460 24.06 15.72 -21.23
CA ASP A 460 25.26 15.39 -22.02
C ASP A 460 26.13 16.62 -22.31
N GLU A 461 27.43 16.38 -22.49
CA GLU A 461 28.35 17.38 -23.02
C GLU A 461 28.08 17.68 -24.50
N GLY A 462 28.58 18.81 -25.00
CA GLY A 462 28.56 19.14 -26.42
C GLY A 462 27.43 20.04 -26.90
N LEU A 463 26.69 20.69 -25.98
CA LEU A 463 25.76 21.75 -26.36
C LEU A 463 26.55 22.97 -26.92
N GLU A 464 26.16 23.45 -28.09
CA GLU A 464 26.78 24.60 -28.76
C GLU A 464 25.82 25.81 -28.88
N ASP A 465 26.37 26.97 -29.23
CA ASP A 465 25.60 28.22 -29.37
C ASP A 465 24.49 28.09 -30.45
N GLU A 466 24.73 27.31 -31.51
CA GLU A 466 23.73 26.99 -32.55
C GLU A 466 22.52 26.22 -31.99
N ASP A 467 22.75 25.28 -31.06
CA ASP A 467 21.69 24.53 -30.40
C ASP A 467 20.87 25.42 -29.47
N VAL A 468 21.54 26.31 -28.73
CA VAL A 468 20.87 27.30 -27.87
C VAL A 468 19.98 28.21 -28.71
N MET A 469 20.49 28.75 -29.82
CA MET A 469 19.69 29.60 -30.70
C MET A 469 18.49 28.86 -31.30
N THR A 470 18.68 27.59 -31.65
CA THR A 470 17.61 26.73 -32.17
C THR A 470 16.55 26.45 -31.12
N LEU A 471 16.95 26.12 -29.89
CA LEU A 471 16.04 25.95 -28.76
C LEU A 471 15.16 27.20 -28.57
N ILE A 472 15.79 28.37 -28.50
CA ILE A 472 15.10 29.65 -28.29
C ILE A 472 14.12 29.95 -29.43
N LYS A 473 14.55 29.78 -30.68
CA LYS A 473 13.68 29.98 -31.84
C LYS A 473 12.47 29.06 -31.82
N ARG A 474 12.65 27.78 -31.49
CA ARG A 474 11.54 26.81 -31.42
C ARG A 474 10.56 27.14 -30.29
N ILE A 475 11.04 27.65 -29.15
CA ILE A 475 10.18 28.15 -28.07
C ILE A 475 9.37 29.38 -28.52
N GLU A 476 10.03 30.37 -29.13
CA GLU A 476 9.38 31.62 -29.57
C GLU A 476 8.35 31.41 -30.70
N ASN A 477 8.62 30.44 -31.58
CA ASN A 477 7.74 30.03 -32.68
C ASN A 477 6.60 29.08 -32.26
N GLU A 478 6.51 28.72 -30.98
CA GLU A 478 5.53 27.73 -30.46
C GLU A 478 5.69 26.31 -31.03
N GLU A 479 6.88 26.00 -31.55
CA GLU A 479 7.26 24.65 -31.99
C GLU A 479 7.64 23.76 -30.79
N LEU A 480 8.02 24.37 -29.66
CA LEU A 480 8.33 23.70 -28.39
C LEU A 480 7.65 24.42 -27.21
N ASP A 481 6.66 23.78 -26.61
CA ASP A 481 5.95 24.29 -25.42
C ASP A 481 6.54 23.70 -24.13
N ILE A 482 7.52 24.40 -23.55
CA ILE A 482 8.14 24.06 -22.26
C ILE A 482 8.03 25.22 -21.28
N THR A 483 8.08 24.91 -19.99
CA THR A 483 8.07 25.89 -18.89
C THR A 483 9.40 25.93 -18.13
N ARG A 484 10.23 24.89 -18.26
CA ARG A 484 11.55 24.85 -17.64
C ARG A 484 12.57 24.11 -18.49
N VAL A 485 13.81 24.56 -18.38
CA VAL A 485 15.02 23.87 -18.84
C VAL A 485 15.82 23.52 -17.58
N VAL A 486 16.19 22.26 -17.44
CA VAL A 486 17.05 21.76 -16.36
C VAL A 486 18.41 21.45 -16.97
N ALA A 487 19.46 22.09 -16.48
CA ALA A 487 20.79 22.00 -17.05
C ALA A 487 21.80 21.47 -16.02
N TYR A 488 22.55 20.44 -16.43
CA TYR A 488 23.71 19.96 -15.70
C TYR A 488 24.90 20.88 -15.92
N VAL A 489 25.22 21.70 -14.91
CA VAL A 489 26.19 22.79 -15.06
C VAL A 489 27.57 22.27 -15.44
N HIS A 490 27.96 21.12 -14.91
CA HIS A 490 29.27 20.52 -15.16
C HIS A 490 29.50 20.07 -16.61
N SER A 491 28.44 19.83 -17.39
CA SER A 491 28.55 19.43 -18.80
C SER A 491 28.51 20.60 -19.78
N LEU A 492 28.34 21.84 -19.29
CA LEU A 492 28.19 23.03 -20.12
C LEU A 492 29.40 23.94 -20.02
N ARG A 493 29.88 24.41 -21.18
CA ARG A 493 30.89 25.47 -21.23
C ARG A 493 30.29 26.78 -20.68
N PHE A 494 31.10 27.55 -19.95
CA PHE A 494 30.65 28.79 -19.32
C PHE A 494 29.96 29.78 -20.28
N ASN A 495 30.50 29.93 -21.51
CA ASN A 495 29.92 30.81 -22.52
C ASN A 495 28.52 30.32 -22.94
N VAL A 496 28.37 29.02 -23.22
CA VAL A 496 27.09 28.41 -23.64
C VAL A 496 26.05 28.54 -22.52
N LEU A 497 26.43 28.27 -21.27
CA LEU A 497 25.54 28.44 -20.12
C LEU A 497 25.12 29.90 -19.93
N HIS A 498 26.05 30.85 -20.10
CA HIS A 498 25.75 32.28 -20.03
C HIS A 498 24.77 32.71 -21.13
N GLU A 499 24.96 32.23 -22.36
CA GLU A 499 24.05 32.49 -23.48
C GLU A 499 22.67 31.89 -23.23
N LEU A 500 22.59 30.64 -22.79
CA LEU A 500 21.33 29.98 -22.42
C LEU A 500 20.58 30.80 -21.36
N ARG A 501 21.27 31.19 -20.28
CA ARG A 501 20.71 32.00 -19.19
C ARG A 501 20.21 33.36 -19.67
N LYS A 502 20.96 34.02 -20.56
CA LYS A 502 20.60 35.32 -21.10
C LYS A 502 19.38 35.22 -22.00
N ASN A 503 19.39 34.27 -22.95
CA ASN A 503 18.33 34.15 -23.96
C ASN A 503 17.00 33.70 -23.33
N LEU A 504 17.00 32.76 -22.38
CA LEU A 504 15.78 32.33 -21.68
C LEU A 504 15.13 33.48 -20.88
N LYS A 505 15.90 34.47 -20.41
CA LYS A 505 15.37 35.64 -19.70
C LYS A 505 14.70 36.68 -20.60
N VAL A 506 15.01 36.69 -21.90
CA VAL A 506 14.53 37.72 -22.85
C VAL A 506 13.67 37.15 -23.97
N LEU A 507 13.04 36.00 -23.72
CA LEU A 507 12.12 35.36 -24.66
C LEU A 507 11.00 36.31 -25.10
N ARG A 508 10.71 36.30 -26.40
CA ARG A 508 9.61 37.06 -27.00
C ARG A 508 8.26 36.38 -26.77
N ASN A 509 7.20 37.02 -27.24
CA ASN A 509 5.83 36.46 -27.28
C ASN A 509 5.26 36.06 -25.90
N ASN A 510 5.65 36.77 -24.83
CA ASN A 510 5.24 36.51 -23.44
C ASN A 510 5.52 35.06 -22.97
N LYS A 511 6.48 34.36 -23.59
CA LYS A 511 6.94 33.05 -23.12
C LYS A 511 7.82 33.24 -21.89
N ASN A 512 7.66 32.37 -20.90
CA ASN A 512 8.48 32.36 -19.70
C ASN A 512 8.94 30.92 -19.46
N VAL A 513 10.26 30.71 -19.52
CA VAL A 513 10.91 29.43 -19.31
C VAL A 513 11.97 29.61 -18.24
N SER A 514 11.84 28.90 -17.12
CA SER A 514 12.85 28.94 -16.06
C SER A 514 14.05 28.08 -16.43
N LEU A 515 15.25 28.57 -16.11
CA LEU A 515 16.46 27.76 -16.13
C LEU A 515 16.74 27.26 -14.70
N ILE A 516 16.79 25.96 -14.52
CA ILE A 516 17.17 25.29 -13.28
C ILE A 516 18.57 24.72 -13.49
N GLU A 517 19.53 25.28 -12.78
CA GLU A 517 20.92 24.83 -12.80
C GLU A 517 21.10 23.80 -11.68
N ARG A 518 21.52 22.58 -12.01
CA ARG A 518 21.79 21.50 -11.07
C ARG A 518 23.25 21.03 -11.18
N PHE A 519 23.79 20.56 -10.06
CA PHE A 519 25.17 20.12 -9.88
C PHE A 519 25.24 18.63 -9.62
#